data_AF-A0A1Q7JQ86-F1
#
_entry.id   AF-A0A1Q7JQ86-F1
#
_cell.length_a   1.000
_cell.length_b   1.000
_cell.length_c   1.000
_cell.angle_alpha   90.00
_cell.angle_beta   90.00
_cell.angle_gamma   90.00
#
_symmetry.space_group_name_H-M   'P 1'
#
loop_
_entity.id
_entity.type
_entity.pdbx_description
1 polymer ?
#
loop_
_entity_poly.entity_id
_entity_poly.type
_entity_poly.pdbx_seq_one_letter_code
_entity_poly.pdbx_strand_id
1 'polypeptide(L)'
;MIGTDASRTVTTLVAGGLGFADGPGTGARLLPQMGLLWLNGALIVSDPGNQRLRWVSPGATAGSTTVKTWAGNGRSGTDDGSGSAAAFEVPLGLWNSKDGNVYVVDGTAGTLRAVRP
;
A
#
# COMPACT_ATOMS: atom_id res chain seq x y z
N MET A 1 -13.65 -2.27 -24.26
CA MET A 1 -13.47 -3.64 -24.82
C MET A 1 -12.81 -4.47 -23.73
N ILE A 2 -13.47 -5.54 -23.27
CA ILE A 2 -12.80 -6.55 -22.44
C ILE A 2 -11.87 -7.29 -23.38
N GLY A 3 -10.57 -7.39 -23.07
CA GLY A 3 -9.69 -8.22 -23.88
C GLY A 3 -10.12 -9.67 -23.77
N THR A 4 -10.67 -10.21 -24.84
CA THR A 4 -11.09 -11.61 -24.93
C THR A 4 -9.97 -12.52 -25.43
N ASP A 5 -8.75 -11.99 -25.56
CA ASP A 5 -7.58 -12.73 -26.01
C ASP A 5 -6.78 -13.29 -24.82
N ALA A 6 -6.01 -14.35 -25.07
CA ALA A 6 -5.15 -14.96 -24.06
C ALA A 6 -3.98 -14.06 -23.60
N SER A 7 -3.81 -12.89 -24.23
CA SER A 7 -2.73 -11.95 -23.91
C SER A 7 -3.03 -11.08 -22.67
N ARG A 8 -4.31 -10.92 -22.31
CA ARG A 8 -4.73 -10.15 -21.14
C ARG A 8 -5.19 -11.08 -20.02
N THR A 9 -4.27 -11.40 -19.11
CA THR A 9 -4.56 -12.22 -17.94
C THR A 9 -4.73 -11.36 -16.68
N VAL A 10 -5.52 -11.87 -15.73
CA VAL A 10 -5.65 -11.30 -14.39
C VAL A 10 -4.94 -12.25 -13.42
N THR A 11 -4.10 -11.72 -12.54
CA THR A 11 -3.40 -12.51 -11.53
C THR A 11 -3.46 -11.82 -10.18
N THR A 12 -3.77 -12.58 -9.13
CA THR A 12 -3.73 -12.10 -7.75
C THR A 12 -2.29 -12.07 -7.25
N LEU A 13 -1.84 -10.90 -6.78
CA LEU A 13 -0.47 -10.71 -6.26
C LEU A 13 -0.39 -10.81 -4.73
N VAL A 14 -1.48 -10.52 -4.02
CA VAL A 14 -1.59 -10.69 -2.57
C VAL A 14 -2.85 -11.49 -2.27
N ALA A 15 -2.67 -12.70 -1.73
CA ALA A 15 -3.67 -13.74 -1.62
C ALA A 15 -3.89 -14.24 -0.18
N GLY A 16 -3.25 -13.63 0.83
CA GLY A 16 -3.42 -14.04 2.24
C GLY A 16 -4.77 -13.65 2.86
N GLY A 17 -5.58 -12.84 2.16
CA GLY A 17 -6.91 -12.41 2.59
C GLY A 17 -6.92 -11.16 3.47
N LEU A 18 -8.06 -10.94 4.12
CA LEU A 18 -8.29 -9.78 4.99
C LEU A 18 -7.46 -9.85 6.28
N GLY A 19 -6.96 -8.70 6.71
CA GLY A 19 -6.20 -8.51 7.96
C GLY A 19 -4.82 -7.93 7.73
N PHE A 20 -3.91 -8.11 8.69
CA PHE A 20 -2.53 -7.62 8.62
C PHE A 20 -1.52 -8.77 8.68
N ALA A 21 -0.68 -8.88 7.66
CA ALA A 21 0.55 -9.67 7.68
C ALA A 21 1.49 -9.14 6.58
N ASP A 22 2.76 -8.97 6.90
CA ASP A 22 3.84 -8.81 5.92
C ASP A 22 4.36 -10.18 5.47
N GLY A 23 5.15 -10.23 4.41
CA GLY A 23 5.78 -11.46 3.89
C GLY A 23 5.44 -11.77 2.43
N PRO A 24 5.56 -13.04 2.01
CA PRO A 24 5.22 -13.47 0.65
C PRO A 24 3.77 -13.16 0.31
N GLY A 25 3.47 -12.85 -0.96
CA GLY A 25 2.13 -12.52 -1.43
C GLY A 25 1.09 -13.62 -1.15
N THR A 26 1.52 -14.88 -1.01
CA THR A 26 0.65 -16.00 -0.61
C THR A 26 0.17 -15.93 0.84
N GLY A 27 0.89 -15.24 1.73
CA GLY A 27 0.59 -15.14 3.16
C GLY A 27 0.32 -13.72 3.66
N ALA A 28 0.79 -12.70 2.94
CA ALA A 28 0.57 -11.30 3.28
C ALA A 28 -0.92 -10.95 3.20
N ARG A 29 -1.36 -10.11 4.14
CA ARG A 29 -2.77 -9.72 4.31
C ARG A 29 -2.92 -8.22 4.22
N LEU A 30 -4.04 -7.79 3.65
CA LEU A 30 -4.39 -6.39 3.42
C LEU A 30 -5.86 -6.15 3.79
N LEU A 31 -6.17 -4.91 4.15
CA LEU A 31 -7.50 -4.30 4.16
C LEU A 31 -7.46 -3.04 3.27
N PRO A 32 -7.17 -3.17 1.96
CA PRO A 32 -6.78 -2.06 1.11
C PRO A 32 -8.00 -1.26 0.64
N GLN A 33 -7.84 0.05 0.47
CA GLN A 33 -8.86 0.91 -0.16
C GLN A 33 -8.23 2.01 -1.02
N MET A 34 -8.68 2.10 -2.27
CA MET A 34 -8.54 3.22 -3.21
C MET A 34 -7.13 3.64 -3.70
N GLY A 35 -6.11 3.67 -2.84
CA GLY A 35 -4.80 4.25 -3.15
C GLY A 35 -3.77 3.24 -3.66
N LEU A 36 -3.22 3.53 -4.84
CA LEU A 36 -2.14 2.78 -5.45
C LEU A 36 -1.25 3.71 -6.27
N LEU A 37 0.07 3.57 -6.15
CA LEU A 37 1.02 4.19 -7.07
C LEU A 37 2.24 3.32 -7.30
N TRP A 38 3.00 3.62 -8.35
CA TRP A 38 4.30 3.00 -8.61
C TRP A 38 5.44 3.89 -8.07
N LEU A 39 6.33 3.32 -7.28
CA LEU A 39 7.50 4.00 -6.75
C LEU A 39 8.69 3.04 -6.72
N ASN A 40 9.78 3.40 -7.41
CA ASN A 40 11.07 2.70 -7.35
C ASN A 40 10.98 1.16 -7.51
N GLY A 41 10.17 0.70 -8.46
CA GLY A 41 10.03 -0.73 -8.75
C GLY A 41 8.99 -1.48 -7.90
N ALA A 42 8.21 -0.75 -7.10
CA ALA A 42 7.18 -1.32 -6.24
C ALA A 42 5.86 -0.57 -6.35
N LEU A 43 4.79 -1.23 -5.92
CA LEU A 43 3.50 -0.61 -5.68
C LEU A 43 3.44 -0.13 -4.23
N ILE A 44 3.06 1.13 -4.02
CA ILE A 44 2.67 1.63 -2.71
C ILE A 44 1.15 1.55 -2.63
N VAL A 45 0.65 0.80 -1.66
CA VAL A 45 -0.78 0.54 -1.46
C VAL A 45 -1.22 1.19 -0.16
N SER A 46 -2.34 1.90 -0.17
CA SER A 46 -3.00 2.33 1.06
C SER A 46 -3.76 1.15 1.68
N ASP A 47 -3.51 0.94 2.97
CA ASP A 47 -4.08 -0.17 3.74
C ASP A 47 -4.79 0.38 4.98
N PRO A 48 -5.89 1.14 4.80
CA PRO A 48 -6.48 1.92 5.87
C PRO A 48 -7.09 1.07 6.98
N GLY A 49 -7.62 -0.11 6.67
CA GLY A 49 -8.09 -1.02 7.72
C GLY A 49 -6.97 -1.51 8.65
N ASN A 50 -5.71 -1.35 8.24
CA ASN A 50 -4.52 -1.63 9.04
C ASN A 50 -3.71 -0.35 9.38
N GLN A 51 -4.24 0.86 9.13
CA GLN A 51 -3.63 2.15 9.45
C GLN A 51 -2.18 2.31 8.97
N ARG A 52 -1.91 1.89 7.72
CA ARG A 52 -0.55 1.89 7.17
C ARG A 52 -0.52 1.99 5.65
N LEU A 53 0.65 2.29 5.11
CA LEU A 53 1.00 2.14 3.70
C LEU A 53 1.85 0.89 3.52
N ARG A 54 1.65 0.18 2.42
CA ARG A 54 2.30 -1.10 2.13
C ARG A 54 3.17 -0.96 0.89
N TRP A 55 4.40 -1.46 0.99
CA TRP A 55 5.31 -1.61 -0.12
C TRP A 55 5.16 -3.03 -0.66
N VAL A 56 4.65 -3.14 -1.88
CA VAL A 56 4.47 -4.40 -2.59
C VAL A 56 5.48 -4.46 -3.71
N SER A 57 6.46 -5.35 -3.61
CA SER A 57 7.34 -5.69 -4.73
C SER A 57 6.63 -6.78 -5.55
N PRO A 58 6.04 -6.44 -6.71
CA PRO A 58 5.20 -7.37 -7.45
C PRO A 58 6.06 -8.38 -8.19
N GLY A 59 5.65 -9.65 -8.13
CA GLY A 59 6.13 -10.68 -9.04
C GLY A 59 5.08 -11.05 -10.08
N ALA A 60 5.34 -12.07 -10.90
CA ALA A 60 4.37 -12.57 -11.86
C ALA A 60 3.14 -13.22 -11.18
N THR A 61 3.32 -13.74 -9.96
CA THR A 61 2.26 -14.36 -9.13
C THR A 61 2.39 -13.95 -7.66
N ALA A 62 1.41 -14.34 -6.83
CA ALA A 62 1.50 -14.21 -5.38
C ALA A 62 2.74 -14.88 -4.77
N GLY A 63 3.21 -16.01 -5.32
CA GLY A 63 4.39 -16.71 -4.81
C GLY A 63 5.70 -15.97 -5.04
N SER A 64 5.74 -15.09 -6.04
CA SER A 64 6.88 -14.23 -6.37
C SER A 64 6.71 -12.78 -5.90
N THR A 65 5.59 -12.45 -5.27
CA THR A 65 5.31 -11.11 -4.73
C THR A 65 5.76 -11.04 -3.28
N THR A 66 6.30 -9.91 -2.84
CA THR A 66 6.62 -9.65 -1.42
C THR A 66 5.95 -8.37 -0.95
N VAL A 67 5.41 -8.39 0.26
CA VAL A 67 4.75 -7.24 0.90
C VAL A 67 5.47 -6.91 2.20
N LYS A 68 5.72 -5.62 2.43
CA LYS A 68 6.21 -5.09 3.71
C LYS A 68 5.47 -3.81 4.09
N THR A 69 5.43 -3.49 5.38
CA THR A 69 4.98 -2.18 5.84
C THR A 69 5.97 -1.11 5.36
N TRP A 70 5.47 -0.06 4.72
CA TRP A 70 6.30 1.06 4.25
C TRP A 70 6.34 2.20 5.25
N ALA A 71 5.15 2.61 5.72
CA ALA A 71 4.98 3.61 6.76
C ALA A 71 3.66 3.35 7.52
N GLY A 72 3.58 3.74 8.78
CA GLY A 72 2.44 3.51 9.65
C GLY A 72 2.71 2.43 10.69
N ASN A 73 2.43 2.74 11.95
CA ASN A 73 2.62 1.85 13.09
C ASN A 73 1.40 0.94 13.36
N GLY A 74 0.31 1.09 12.58
CA GLY A 74 -0.92 0.33 12.76
C GLY A 74 -1.86 0.86 13.84
N ARG A 75 -1.60 2.04 14.41
CA ARG A 75 -2.50 2.77 15.29
C ARG A 75 -3.16 3.89 14.52
N SER A 76 -4.43 4.13 14.84
CA SER A 76 -5.19 5.27 14.37
C SER A 76 -4.64 6.55 14.99
N GLY A 77 -4.31 7.55 14.18
CA GLY A 77 -3.84 8.84 14.68
C GLY A 77 -3.10 9.66 13.63
N THR A 78 -2.60 10.83 14.05
CA THR A 78 -1.89 11.79 13.19
C THR A 78 -0.45 12.01 13.61
N ASP A 79 0.12 11.10 14.40
CA ASP A 79 1.52 11.19 14.85
C ASP A 79 2.45 11.19 13.63
N ASP A 80 3.29 12.22 13.53
CA ASP A 80 4.38 12.28 12.56
C ASP A 80 5.63 11.58 13.10
N GLY A 81 6.63 11.39 12.22
CA GLY A 81 7.94 10.86 12.58
C GLY A 81 8.51 9.95 11.52
N SER A 82 9.41 9.06 11.93
CA SER A 82 9.91 7.99 11.05
C SER A 82 8.75 7.13 10.53
N GLY A 83 8.93 6.46 9.39
CA GLY A 83 7.89 5.61 8.80
C GLY A 83 7.34 4.56 9.78
N SER A 84 8.16 4.01 10.67
CA SER A 84 7.73 3.04 11.69
C SER A 84 7.06 3.68 12.93
N ALA A 85 7.26 4.97 13.16
CA ALA A 85 6.67 5.68 14.29
C ALA A 85 5.35 6.38 13.92
N ALA A 86 5.20 6.83 12.67
CA ALA A 86 4.05 7.56 12.20
C ALA A 86 2.74 6.78 12.37
N ALA A 87 1.66 7.49 12.66
CA ALA A 87 0.31 6.97 12.68
C ALA A 87 -0.51 7.59 11.53
N PHE A 88 -1.41 6.79 10.97
CA PHE A 88 -2.42 7.22 10.01
C PHE A 88 -3.80 6.86 10.56
N GLU A 89 -4.82 7.64 10.23
CA GLU A 89 -6.18 7.32 10.62
C GLU A 89 -6.87 6.45 9.57
N VAL A 90 -7.04 7.00 8.36
CA VAL A 90 -7.60 6.32 7.19
C VAL A 90 -6.83 6.81 5.95
N PRO A 91 -5.63 6.26 5.66
CA PRO A 91 -4.89 6.59 4.45
C PRO A 91 -5.67 6.12 3.21
N LEU A 92 -6.00 7.03 2.30
CA LEU A 92 -6.81 6.77 1.11
C LEU A 92 -6.03 7.04 -0.18
N GLY A 93 -6.12 8.26 -0.71
CA GLY A 93 -5.50 8.63 -1.98
C GLY A 93 -3.99 8.79 -1.85
N LEU A 94 -3.25 8.29 -2.85
CA LEU A 94 -1.80 8.41 -2.93
C LEU A 94 -1.40 9.14 -4.22
N TRP A 95 -0.39 10.00 -4.12
CA TRP A 95 0.26 10.62 -5.29
C TRP A 95 1.74 10.80 -5.03
N ASN A 96 2.61 10.59 -6.02
CA ASN A 96 4.05 10.83 -5.86
C ASN A 96 4.56 11.95 -6.76
N SER A 97 5.49 12.73 -6.22
CA SER A 97 6.29 13.68 -6.99
C SER A 97 7.44 12.99 -7.73
N LYS A 98 8.06 13.71 -8.67
CA LYS A 98 9.26 13.27 -9.39
C LYS A 98 10.45 13.01 -8.46
N ASP A 99 10.50 13.71 -7.34
CA ASP A 99 11.58 13.61 -6.35
C ASP A 99 11.36 12.44 -5.37
N GLY A 100 10.31 11.63 -5.57
CA GLY A 100 10.04 10.43 -4.78
C GLY A 100 9.22 10.66 -3.51
N ASN A 101 8.83 11.90 -3.19
CA ASN A 101 7.89 12.15 -2.08
C ASN A 101 6.51 11.61 -2.44
N VAL A 102 5.87 10.93 -1.48
CA VAL A 102 4.48 10.45 -1.58
C VAL A 102 3.58 11.29 -0.69
N TYR A 103 2.48 11.76 -1.26
CA TYR A 103 1.43 12.49 -0.58
C TYR A 103 0.24 11.57 -0.36
N VAL A 104 -0.31 11.64 0.85
CA VAL A 104 -1.35 10.74 1.35
C VAL A 104 -2.51 11.58 1.83
N VAL A 105 -3.69 11.34 1.26
CA VAL A 105 -4.94 11.85 1.85
C VAL A 105 -5.30 10.94 3.01
N ASP A 106 -5.15 11.43 4.24
CA ASP A 106 -5.56 10.74 5.45
C ASP A 106 -6.99 11.19 5.81
N GLY A 107 -7.95 10.39 5.34
CA GLY A 107 -9.32 10.81 5.05
C GLY A 107 -10.12 11.26 6.26
N THR A 108 -10.17 10.46 7.32
CA THR A 108 -10.94 10.82 8.54
C THR A 108 -10.17 11.78 9.45
N ALA A 109 -8.84 11.74 9.38
CA ALA A 109 -7.99 12.74 10.02
C ALA A 109 -8.18 14.15 9.42
N GLY A 110 -8.67 14.25 8.19
CA GLY A 110 -8.77 15.51 7.46
C GLY A 110 -7.41 16.13 7.13
N THR A 111 -6.37 15.30 6.96
CA THR A 111 -4.99 15.77 6.74
C THR A 111 -4.42 15.29 5.42
N LEU A 112 -3.54 16.11 4.83
CA LEU A 112 -2.67 15.72 3.71
C LEU A 112 -1.27 15.49 4.28
N ARG A 113 -0.80 14.24 4.25
CA ARG A 113 0.48 13.83 4.84
C ARG A 113 1.53 13.61 3.75
N ALA A 114 2.81 13.82 4.05
CA ALA A 114 3.90 13.57 3.11
C ALA A 114 4.88 12.54 3.68
N VAL A 115 5.12 11.46 2.95
CA VAL A 115 6.16 10.46 3.21
C VAL A 115 7.32 10.77 2.28
N ARG A 116 8.48 11.10 2.85
CA ARG A 116 9.71 11.45 2.13
C ARG A 116 10.74 10.32 2.27
N PRO A 117 11.66 10.16 1.30
CA PRO A 117 12.82 9.27 1.43
C PRO A 117 13.68 9.57 2.65
#